data_AF-A0A0R0MQD1-F1
#
_entry.id   AF-A0A0R0MQD1-F1
#
_cell.length_a   1.000
_cell.length_b   1.000
_cell.length_c   1.000
_cell.angle_alpha   90.00
_cell.angle_beta   90.00
_cell.angle_gamma   90.00
#
_symmetry.space_group_name_H-M   'P 1'
#
loop_
_entity.id
_entity.type
_entity.pdbx_description
1 polymer ?
#
loop_
_entity_poly.entity_id
_entity_poly.type
_entity_poly.pdbx_seq_one_letter_code
_entity_poly.pdbx_strand_id
1 'polypeptide(L)'
;MRQAGFTLVELIFFIVVVTVGIAGILLVMDTSVRSSADPMVRKQAMALADSLMEEILHKAYDDPDGTGGEAARETYDDVSDFNGIDETLASPGTIFKNMPPLLYGYRIQIQVTAATLDTVAAKRVRVTVSRGNDAVTMTGYRTSY
;
A
#
# COMPACT_ATOMS: atom_id res chain seq x y z
N MET A 1 -12.26 -22.07 62.94
CA MET A 1 -11.83 -21.99 61.52
C MET A 1 -10.33 -21.76 61.52
N ARG A 2 -9.51 -22.70 61.04
CA ARG A 2 -8.05 -22.51 60.97
C ARG A 2 -7.73 -21.74 59.69
N GLN A 3 -7.26 -20.50 59.82
CA GLN A 3 -6.63 -19.80 58.70
C GLN A 3 -5.30 -20.49 58.42
N ALA A 4 -5.18 -21.13 57.25
CA ALA A 4 -3.89 -21.54 56.74
C ALA A 4 -3.20 -20.29 56.18
N GLY A 5 -2.10 -19.87 56.81
CA GLY A 5 -1.26 -18.80 56.29
C GLY A 5 -0.43 -19.29 55.10
N PHE A 6 -0.03 -18.37 54.22
CA PHE A 6 0.88 -18.65 53.11
C PHE A 6 2.29 -18.93 53.64
N THR A 7 2.98 -19.89 53.00
CA THR A 7 4.39 -20.14 53.30
C THR A 7 5.29 -19.14 52.56
N LEU A 8 6.49 -18.86 53.10
CA LEU A 8 7.45 -17.95 52.48
C LEU A 8 7.86 -18.44 51.07
N VAL A 9 7.98 -19.76 50.89
CA VAL A 9 8.28 -20.38 49.60
C VAL A 9 7.15 -20.16 48.58
N GLU A 10 5.90 -20.27 49.00
CA GLU A 10 4.72 -20.08 48.14
C GLU A 10 4.58 -18.63 47.66
N LEU A 11 4.90 -17.66 48.52
CA LEU A 11 4.98 -16.24 48.13
C LEU A 11 6.09 -15.98 47.11
N ILE A 12 7.27 -16.58 47.29
CA ILE A 12 8.39 -16.46 46.33
C ILE A 12 8.01 -17.05 44.96
N PHE A 13 7.41 -18.23 44.93
CA PHE A 13 6.97 -18.81 43.67
C PHE A 13 5.87 -17.98 43.00
N PHE A 14 4.94 -17.39 43.77
CA PHE A 14 3.90 -16.51 43.23
C PHE A 14 4.51 -15.29 42.53
N ILE A 15 5.45 -14.58 43.16
CA ILE A 15 6.09 -13.41 42.53
C ILE A 15 6.89 -13.80 41.27
N VAL A 16 7.56 -14.96 41.27
CA VAL A 16 8.31 -15.46 40.09
C VAL A 16 7.37 -15.77 38.93
N VAL A 17 6.24 -16.45 39.18
CA VAL A 17 5.28 -16.77 38.12
C VAL A 17 4.63 -15.51 37.55
N VAL A 18 4.23 -14.56 38.41
CA VAL A 18 3.62 -13.30 37.99
C VAL A 18 4.60 -12.45 37.16
N THR A 19 5.88 -12.38 37.56
CA THR A 19 6.88 -11.62 36.81
C THR A 19 7.17 -12.20 35.43
N VAL A 20 7.32 -13.53 35.32
CA VAL A 20 7.49 -14.20 34.02
C VAL A 20 6.23 -14.03 33.15
N GLY A 21 5.04 -14.12 33.75
CA GLY A 21 3.77 -13.89 33.06
C GLY A 21 3.64 -12.47 32.49
N ILE A 22 3.97 -11.44 33.27
CA ILE A 22 3.93 -10.04 32.83
C ILE A 22 4.95 -9.81 31.69
N ALA A 23 6.16 -10.36 31.79
CA ALA A 23 7.16 -10.26 30.73
C ALA A 23 6.67 -10.88 29.41
N GLY A 24 5.98 -12.03 29.49
CA GLY A 24 5.35 -12.66 28.33
C GLY A 24 4.23 -11.82 27.70
N ILE A 25 3.37 -11.19 28.52
CA ILE A 25 2.28 -10.32 28.05
C ILE A 25 2.83 -9.08 27.33
N LEU A 26 3.87 -8.45 27.89
CA LEU A 26 4.51 -7.29 27.29
C LEU A 26 5.13 -7.60 25.92
N LEU A 27 5.75 -8.79 25.77
CA LEU A 27 6.28 -9.26 24.49
C LEU A 27 5.18 -9.39 23.41
N VAL A 28 4.03 -9.94 23.77
CA VAL A 28 2.88 -10.11 22.86
C VAL A 28 2.25 -8.76 22.50
N MET A 29 2.17 -7.82 23.45
CA MET A 29 1.69 -6.46 23.18
C MET A 29 2.59 -5.71 22.21
N ASP A 30 3.92 -5.79 22.34
CA ASP A 30 4.86 -5.15 21.41
C ASP A 30 4.69 -5.69 19.97
N THR A 31 4.47 -7.00 19.84
CA THR A 31 4.19 -7.65 18.55
C THR A 31 2.85 -7.20 17.96
N SER A 32 1.82 -7.07 18.80
CA SER A 32 0.47 -6.67 18.38
C SER A 32 0.40 -5.20 17.95
N VAL A 33 1.09 -4.29 18.62
CA VAL A 33 1.12 -2.86 18.27
C VAL A 33 1.86 -2.61 16.97
N ARG A 34 3.00 -3.30 16.71
CA ARG A 34 3.67 -3.27 15.40
C ARG A 34 2.74 -3.70 14.27
N SER A 35 1.93 -4.74 14.47
CA SER A 35 0.95 -5.18 13.47
C SER A 35 -0.29 -4.27 13.32
N SER A 36 -0.46 -3.26 14.19
CA SER A 36 -1.68 -2.42 14.26
C SER A 36 -1.56 -1.03 13.62
N ALA A 37 -0.35 -0.54 13.30
CA ALA A 37 -0.15 0.73 12.58
C ALA A 37 -0.21 0.57 11.04
N ASP A 38 0.24 -0.58 10.52
CA ASP A 38 0.18 -0.97 9.10
C ASP A 38 -1.22 -1.03 8.46
N PRO A 39 -2.33 -1.41 9.13
CA PRO A 39 -3.62 -1.61 8.45
C PRO A 39 -4.22 -0.32 7.87
N MET A 40 -3.96 0.86 8.45
CA MET A 40 -4.43 2.12 7.84
C MET A 40 -3.57 2.47 6.60
N VAL A 41 -2.24 2.36 6.72
CA VAL A 41 -1.32 2.68 5.63
C VAL A 41 -1.57 1.79 4.43
N ARG A 42 -1.73 0.49 4.68
CA ARG A 42 -2.03 -0.48 3.65
C ARG A 42 -3.39 -0.25 3.00
N LYS A 43 -4.44 0.08 3.77
CA LYS A 43 -5.77 0.41 3.22
C LYS A 43 -5.73 1.65 2.33
N GLN A 44 -5.01 2.69 2.74
CA GLN A 44 -4.84 3.90 1.93
C GLN A 44 -4.04 3.59 0.65
N ALA A 45 -2.97 2.82 0.75
CA ALA A 45 -2.19 2.39 -0.42
C ALA A 45 -3.04 1.56 -1.40
N MET A 46 -3.87 0.65 -0.89
CA MET A 46 -4.82 -0.12 -1.71
C MET A 46 -5.83 0.78 -2.39
N ALA A 47 -6.51 1.67 -1.65
CA ALA A 47 -7.50 2.57 -2.23
C ALA A 47 -6.90 3.50 -3.30
N LEU A 48 -5.67 3.98 -3.08
CA LEU A 48 -4.94 4.79 -4.06
C LEU A 48 -4.56 3.95 -5.29
N ALA A 49 -4.07 2.73 -5.11
CA ALA A 49 -3.72 1.84 -6.21
C ALA A 49 -4.96 1.44 -7.03
N ASP A 50 -6.09 1.14 -6.38
CA ASP A 50 -7.36 0.82 -7.03
C ASP A 50 -7.86 2.01 -7.86
N SER A 51 -7.92 3.21 -7.25
CA SER A 51 -8.36 4.42 -7.95
C SER A 51 -7.50 4.75 -9.17
N LEU A 52 -6.18 4.58 -9.07
CA LEU A 52 -5.26 4.78 -10.19
C LEU A 52 -5.42 3.69 -11.25
N MET A 53 -5.59 2.44 -10.84
CA MET A 53 -5.80 1.34 -11.77
C MET A 53 -7.10 1.52 -12.56
N GLU A 54 -8.19 1.92 -11.91
CA GLU A 54 -9.47 2.20 -12.56
C GLU A 54 -9.35 3.36 -13.56
N GLU A 55 -8.67 4.44 -13.18
CA GLU A 55 -8.42 5.56 -14.09
C GLU A 55 -7.63 5.12 -15.33
N ILE A 56 -6.50 4.43 -15.12
CA ILE A 56 -5.62 4.01 -16.22
C ILE A 56 -6.35 3.04 -17.14
N LEU A 57 -7.03 2.03 -16.61
CA LEU A 57 -7.73 1.04 -17.43
C LEU A 57 -8.96 1.62 -18.15
N HIS A 58 -9.44 2.79 -17.74
CA HIS A 58 -10.49 3.51 -18.45
C HIS A 58 -9.98 4.27 -19.69
N LYS A 59 -8.66 4.44 -19.83
CA LYS A 59 -8.05 5.12 -20.98
C LYS A 59 -8.05 4.25 -22.24
N ALA A 60 -7.83 4.91 -23.37
CA ALA A 60 -7.75 4.25 -24.65
C ALA A 60 -6.56 3.27 -24.70
N TYR A 61 -6.72 2.17 -25.43
CA TYR A 61 -5.58 1.27 -25.64
C TYR A 61 -4.53 1.94 -26.51
N ASP A 62 -4.93 2.55 -27.63
CA ASP A 62 -4.05 3.35 -28.49
C ASP A 62 -4.36 4.83 -28.29
N ASP A 63 -3.34 5.64 -28.52
CA ASP A 63 -3.43 7.10 -28.56
C ASP A 63 -4.50 7.53 -29.59
N PRO A 64 -5.59 8.20 -29.13
CA PRO A 64 -6.72 8.54 -29.95
C PRO A 64 -6.47 9.73 -30.87
N ASP A 65 -5.51 10.61 -30.57
CA ASP A 65 -5.23 11.82 -31.36
C ASP A 65 -3.87 11.79 -32.08
N GLY A 66 -3.03 10.82 -31.76
CA GLY A 66 -1.71 10.59 -32.35
C GLY A 66 -0.64 11.53 -31.83
N THR A 67 -0.95 12.34 -30.82
CA THR A 67 -0.03 13.22 -30.12
C THR A 67 0.61 12.44 -28.98
N GLY A 68 1.93 12.35 -28.99
CA GLY A 68 2.67 11.81 -27.87
C GLY A 68 3.40 12.91 -27.10
N GLY A 69 3.74 12.61 -25.85
CA GLY A 69 4.59 13.47 -25.02
C GLY A 69 3.81 14.39 -24.09
N GLU A 70 2.58 14.02 -23.79
CA GLU A 70 1.70 14.54 -22.77
C GLU A 70 2.50 14.70 -21.47
N ALA A 71 2.71 15.94 -21.03
CA ALA A 71 3.51 16.22 -19.85
C ALA A 71 2.68 16.27 -18.56
N ALA A 72 1.36 16.17 -18.68
CA ALA A 72 0.41 16.51 -17.63
C ALA A 72 -0.70 15.46 -17.55
N ARG A 73 -1.10 15.06 -16.35
CA ARG A 73 -2.16 14.06 -16.15
C ARG A 73 -3.49 14.46 -16.79
N GLU A 74 -3.73 15.76 -16.89
CA GLU A 74 -4.91 16.34 -17.52
C GLU A 74 -4.96 16.09 -19.04
N THR A 75 -3.81 15.84 -19.68
CA THR A 75 -3.70 15.54 -21.11
C THR A 75 -3.57 14.05 -21.40
N TYR A 76 -3.42 13.19 -20.39
CA TYR A 76 -3.32 11.74 -20.60
C TYR A 76 -4.63 11.18 -21.14
N ASP A 77 -4.57 10.51 -22.28
CA ASP A 77 -5.74 9.99 -22.98
C ASP A 77 -5.64 8.50 -23.35
N ASP A 78 -4.42 7.95 -23.35
CA ASP A 78 -4.14 6.54 -23.52
C ASP A 78 -3.48 5.91 -22.28
N VAL A 79 -3.37 4.57 -22.29
CA VAL A 79 -2.72 3.84 -21.20
C VAL A 79 -1.20 4.09 -21.16
N SER A 80 -0.54 4.33 -22.30
CA SER A 80 0.91 4.50 -22.35
C SER A 80 1.41 5.75 -21.65
N ASP A 81 0.61 6.82 -21.58
CA ASP A 81 0.99 8.08 -20.96
C ASP A 81 1.39 7.95 -19.49
N PHE A 82 0.83 6.95 -18.81
CA PHE A 82 1.13 6.67 -17.41
C PHE A 82 2.45 5.90 -17.22
N ASN A 83 3.11 5.49 -18.30
CA ASN A 83 4.31 4.67 -18.23
C ASN A 83 5.49 5.44 -17.63
N GLY A 84 6.16 4.84 -16.65
CA GLY A 84 7.38 5.39 -16.08
C GLY A 84 7.15 6.47 -15.02
N ILE A 85 5.89 6.70 -14.63
CA ILE A 85 5.58 7.55 -13.48
C ILE A 85 6.24 6.98 -12.23
N ASP A 86 6.97 7.84 -11.53
CA ASP A 86 7.58 7.55 -10.24
C ASP A 86 7.55 8.84 -9.41
N GLU A 87 6.47 9.03 -8.64
CA GLU A 87 6.23 10.26 -7.88
C GLU A 87 5.98 9.96 -6.41
N THR A 88 6.68 10.69 -5.54
CA THR A 88 6.31 10.77 -4.11
C THR A 88 5.36 11.95 -3.91
N LEU A 89 4.15 11.67 -3.44
CA LEU A 89 3.10 12.67 -3.25
C LEU A 89 3.54 13.76 -2.28
N ALA A 90 3.40 15.01 -2.71
CA ALA A 90 3.76 16.22 -1.96
C ALA A 90 2.77 17.36 -2.26
N SER A 91 3.00 18.53 -1.65
CA SER A 91 2.23 19.75 -1.88
C SER A 91 3.14 20.88 -2.37
N PRO A 92 2.99 21.36 -3.61
CA PRO A 92 2.22 20.75 -4.69
C PRO A 92 2.87 19.45 -5.21
N GLY A 93 2.07 18.53 -5.74
CA GLY A 93 2.55 17.39 -6.52
C GLY A 93 2.99 17.82 -7.92
N THR A 94 3.63 16.91 -8.67
CA THR A 94 4.05 17.12 -10.06
C THR A 94 2.97 16.64 -11.02
N ILE A 95 2.72 15.34 -11.06
CA ILE A 95 1.66 14.70 -11.88
C ILE A 95 0.38 14.63 -11.06
N PHE A 96 0.49 14.19 -9.80
CA PHE A 96 -0.65 14.03 -8.89
C PHE A 96 -0.86 15.27 -8.01
N LYS A 97 -1.42 16.33 -8.61
CA LYS A 97 -1.72 17.59 -7.93
C LYS A 97 -2.96 17.46 -7.02
N ASN A 98 -3.05 18.31 -6.00
CA ASN A 98 -4.21 18.46 -5.09
C ASN A 98 -4.61 17.20 -4.32
N MET A 99 -3.67 16.28 -4.06
CA MET A 99 -3.92 15.11 -3.22
C MET A 99 -4.20 15.53 -1.76
N PRO A 100 -5.09 14.81 -1.03
CA PRO A 100 -5.32 15.06 0.38
C PRO A 100 -4.01 14.97 1.20
N PRO A 101 -3.79 15.83 2.21
CA PRO A 101 -2.55 15.82 3.00
C PRO A 101 -2.20 14.49 3.67
N LEU A 102 -3.21 13.66 3.96
CA LEU A 102 -3.04 12.31 4.51
C LEU A 102 -2.33 11.33 3.57
N LEU A 103 -2.27 11.64 2.26
CA LEU A 103 -1.58 10.84 1.25
C LEU A 103 -0.16 11.34 0.94
N TYR A 104 0.30 12.42 1.58
CA TYR A 104 1.67 12.88 1.37
C TYR A 104 2.69 11.85 1.89
N GLY A 105 3.77 11.68 1.13
CA GLY A 105 4.81 10.68 1.39
C GLY A 105 4.51 9.27 0.90
N TYR A 106 3.33 9.01 0.31
CA TYR A 106 3.16 7.80 -0.50
C TYR A 106 3.88 7.98 -1.83
N ARG A 107 4.59 6.94 -2.28
CA ARG A 107 5.24 6.87 -3.58
C ARG A 107 4.41 6.02 -4.54
N ILE A 108 4.04 6.60 -5.66
CA ILE A 108 3.34 5.95 -6.78
C ILE A 108 4.37 5.62 -7.84
N GLN A 109 4.41 4.36 -8.26
CA GLN A 109 5.20 3.91 -9.40
C GLN A 109 4.27 3.20 -10.38
N ILE A 110 4.27 3.63 -11.65
CA ILE A 110 3.44 3.03 -12.69
C ILE A 110 4.35 2.56 -13.83
N GLN A 111 4.14 1.32 -14.25
CA GLN A 111 4.80 0.74 -15.40
C GLN A 111 3.77 0.15 -16.34
N VAL A 112 3.89 0.52 -17.61
CA VAL A 112 3.07 -0.01 -18.69
C VAL A 112 4.00 -0.73 -19.65
N THR A 113 3.73 -2.01 -19.88
CA THR A 113 4.56 -2.86 -20.73
C THR A 113 3.69 -3.60 -21.72
N ALA A 114 4.19 -3.79 -22.95
CA ALA A 114 3.54 -4.66 -23.91
C ALA A 114 3.40 -6.08 -23.34
N ALA A 115 2.26 -6.69 -23.59
CA ALA A 115 1.90 -8.02 -23.15
C ALA A 115 1.00 -8.70 -24.20
N THR A 116 0.79 -9.99 -24.04
CA THR A 116 -0.14 -10.76 -24.86
C THR A 116 -0.96 -11.64 -23.93
N LEU A 117 -2.28 -11.54 -24.02
CA LEU A 117 -3.22 -12.43 -23.34
C LEU A 117 -3.73 -13.43 -24.36
N ASP A 118 -3.15 -14.64 -24.33
CA ASP A 118 -3.34 -15.67 -25.35
C ASP A 118 -2.91 -15.18 -26.74
N THR A 119 -3.85 -14.80 -27.61
CA THR A 119 -3.59 -14.22 -28.94
C THR A 119 -3.88 -12.72 -29.03
N VAL A 120 -4.39 -12.11 -27.94
CA VAL A 120 -4.83 -10.70 -27.93
C VAL A 120 -3.69 -9.81 -27.44
N ALA A 121 -3.33 -8.79 -28.23
CA ALA A 121 -2.38 -7.77 -27.79
C ALA A 121 -2.94 -7.01 -26.59
N ALA A 122 -2.08 -6.80 -25.59
CA ALA A 122 -2.45 -6.14 -24.36
C ALA A 122 -1.33 -5.22 -23.86
N LYS A 123 -1.70 -4.21 -23.09
CA LYS A 123 -0.80 -3.42 -22.26
C LYS A 123 -0.98 -3.90 -20.82
N ARG A 124 0.08 -4.44 -20.21
CA ARG A 124 0.11 -4.78 -18.79
C ARG A 124 0.47 -3.53 -18.00
N VAL A 125 -0.46 -3.10 -17.15
CA VAL A 125 -0.32 -1.96 -16.26
C VAL A 125 0.03 -2.49 -14.87
N ARG A 126 1.13 -2.01 -14.29
CA ARG A 126 1.50 -2.30 -12.90
C ARG A 126 1.52 -0.98 -12.13
N VAL A 127 0.68 -0.89 -11.11
CA VAL A 127 0.64 0.25 -10.18
C VAL A 127 1.20 -0.24 -8.85
N THR A 128 2.25 0.40 -8.36
CA THR A 128 2.83 0.16 -7.03
C THR A 128 2.70 1.42 -6.20
N VAL A 129 2.04 1.31 -5.05
CA VAL A 129 1.91 2.39 -4.05
C VAL A 129 2.65 1.96 -2.79
N SER A 130 3.59 2.77 -2.32
CA SER A 130 4.43 2.44 -1.17
C SER A 130 4.57 3.59 -0.17
N ARG A 131 4.78 3.26 1.10
CA ARG A 131 5.11 4.21 2.18
C ARG A 131 5.97 3.51 3.22
N GLY A 132 7.20 3.98 3.40
CA GLY A 132 8.16 3.32 4.29
C GLY A 132 8.43 1.88 3.82
N ASN A 133 8.14 0.90 4.67
CA ASN A 133 8.31 -0.52 4.35
C ASN A 133 7.05 -1.16 3.74
N ASP A 134 5.91 -0.46 3.74
CA ASP A 134 4.67 -0.96 3.15
C ASP A 134 4.64 -0.70 1.65
N ALA A 135 4.26 -1.72 0.88
CA ALA A 135 4.01 -1.59 -0.55
C ALA A 135 2.79 -2.43 -0.97
N VAL A 136 1.98 -1.87 -1.85
CA VAL A 136 0.85 -2.54 -2.50
C VAL A 136 1.08 -2.45 -4.00
N THR A 137 1.05 -3.59 -4.68
CA THR A 137 1.16 -3.65 -6.14
C THR A 137 -0.09 -4.28 -6.73
N MET A 138 -0.68 -3.60 -7.70
CA MET A 138 -1.79 -4.09 -8.52
C MET A 138 -1.35 -4.24 -9.97
N THR A 139 -1.88 -5.25 -10.65
CA THR A 139 -1.62 -5.50 -12.06
C THR A 139 -2.93 -5.64 -12.81
N GLY A 140 -3.09 -4.84 -13.86
CA GLY A 140 -4.23 -4.86 -14.77
C GLY A 140 -3.77 -5.04 -16.21
N TYR A 141 -4.72 -5.31 -17.10
CA TYR A 141 -4.46 -5.44 -18.53
C TYR A 141 -5.50 -4.65 -19.30
N ARG A 142 -5.04 -3.83 -20.26
CA ARG A 142 -5.87 -3.21 -21.29
C ARG A 142 -5.60 -3.92 -22.61
N THR A 143 -6.64 -4.49 -23.22
CA THR A 143 -6.56 -5.17 -24.53
C THR A 143 -6.94 -4.25 -25.67
N SER A 144 -6.48 -4.55 -26.88
CA SER A 144 -6.72 -3.79 -28.11
C SER A 144 -8.02 -4.20 -28.83
N TYR A 145 -9.17 -4.16 -28.15
CA TYR A 145 -10.48 -4.47 -28.75
C TYR A 145 -11.26 -3.23 -29.17
#